data_AF-A0A085YHG4-F1
#
_entry.id   AF-A0A085YHG4-F1
#
_cell.length_a   1.000
_cell.length_b   1.000
_cell.length_c   1.000
_cell.angle_alpha   90.00
_cell.angle_beta   90.00
_cell.angle_gamma   90.00
#
_symmetry.space_group_name_H-M   'P 1'
#
loop_
_entity.id
_entity.type
_entity.pdbx_description
1 polymer ?
#
loop_
_entity_poly.entity_id
_entity_poly.type
_entity_poly.pdbx_seq_one_letter_code
_entity_poly.pdbx_strand_id
1 'polypeptide(L)'
;MPASAKAGPSPAAVRTTLLVSLLVFSIAVVVFVVRYVLLVINRNTLLNSVVASASVWLGVLVSLAAIAAAGTTIVLLVRWLVARRAAAFMHQGLPERRSARELWAGCLLPMVNLLWAPLYVIELALVEDRYTRLRRPIVVWWIVWIVSNAISMFAFATSWVTDAQGIANNTTMMVLAYLCAAAAVAAAARVFEGFEQKPVERPAHRWVVVNTDGRSAPASSVAVELDGQEPAA
;
A
#
# COMPACT_ATOMS: atom_id res chain seq x y z
N MET A 1 -21.29 15.03 -28.63
CA MET A 1 -20.40 15.57 -27.57
C MET A 1 -19.53 14.44 -27.06
N PRO A 2 -18.19 14.51 -27.16
CA PRO A 2 -17.35 13.53 -26.48
C PRO A 2 -17.55 13.70 -24.98
N ALA A 3 -17.94 12.62 -24.30
CA ALA A 3 -18.09 12.60 -22.85
C ALA A 3 -16.75 12.98 -22.22
N SER A 4 -16.74 14.03 -21.39
CA SER A 4 -15.56 14.44 -20.63
C SER A 4 -15.05 13.22 -19.86
N ALA A 5 -13.85 12.74 -20.20
CA ALA A 5 -13.24 11.61 -19.53
C ALA A 5 -13.14 11.96 -18.04
N LYS A 6 -13.91 11.24 -17.21
CA LYS A 6 -14.01 11.54 -15.78
C LYS A 6 -12.60 11.45 -15.17
N ALA A 7 -12.05 12.58 -14.77
CA ALA A 7 -10.71 12.64 -14.18
C ALA A 7 -10.67 11.73 -12.94
N GLY A 8 -9.67 10.84 -12.90
CA GLY A 8 -9.41 9.99 -11.75
C GLY A 8 -9.08 10.81 -10.49
N PRO A 9 -9.11 10.19 -9.29
CA PRO A 9 -8.66 10.86 -8.08
C PRO A 9 -7.19 11.28 -8.23
N SER A 10 -6.82 12.41 -7.62
CA SER A 10 -5.44 12.88 -7.66
C SER A 10 -4.51 11.89 -6.95
N PRO A 11 -3.26 11.69 -7.43
CA PRO A 11 -2.32 10.78 -6.79
C PRO A 11 -2.04 11.15 -5.32
N ALA A 12 -2.03 12.44 -5.01
CA ALA A 12 -1.88 12.94 -3.64
C ALA A 12 -3.04 12.49 -2.74
N ALA A 13 -4.28 12.54 -3.21
CA ALA A 13 -5.43 12.07 -2.44
C ALA A 13 -5.33 10.56 -2.15
N VAL A 14 -4.95 9.76 -3.16
CA VAL A 14 -4.78 8.30 -2.97
C VAL A 14 -3.67 8.00 -1.97
N ARG A 15 -2.52 8.69 -2.05
CA ARG A 15 -1.42 8.57 -1.07
C ARG A 15 -1.86 8.90 0.34
N THR A 16 -2.51 10.05 0.52
CA THR A 16 -3.00 10.48 1.84
C THR A 16 -3.98 9.47 2.40
N THR A 17 -4.94 8.98 1.60
CA THR A 17 -5.88 7.97 2.07
C THR A 17 -5.19 6.66 2.44
N LEU A 18 -4.23 6.17 1.65
CA LEU A 18 -3.48 4.96 1.98
C LEU A 18 -2.71 5.12 3.30
N LEU A 19 -2.08 6.29 3.52
CA LEU A 19 -1.38 6.61 4.77
C LEU A 19 -2.35 6.68 5.96
N VAL A 20 -3.47 7.40 5.81
CA VAL A 20 -4.49 7.51 6.86
C VAL A 20 -5.05 6.13 7.21
N SER A 21 -5.37 5.29 6.23
CA SER A 21 -5.88 3.95 6.47
C SER A 21 -4.85 3.06 7.15
N LEU A 22 -3.58 3.13 6.75
CA LEU A 22 -2.49 2.43 7.42
C LEU A 22 -2.39 2.84 8.90
N LEU A 23 -2.49 4.15 9.20
CA LEU A 23 -2.49 4.67 10.57
C LEU A 23 -3.72 4.18 11.35
N VAL A 24 -4.91 4.24 10.77
CA VAL A 24 -6.15 3.76 11.41
C VAL A 24 -6.05 2.28 11.77
N PHE A 25 -5.58 1.43 10.85
CA PHE A 25 -5.38 0.01 11.15
C PHE A 25 -4.31 -0.21 12.21
N SER A 26 -3.22 0.55 12.19
CA SER A 26 -2.17 0.47 13.21
C SER A 26 -2.68 0.90 14.60
N ILE A 27 -3.51 1.93 14.67
CA ILE A 27 -4.18 2.35 15.91
C ILE A 27 -5.14 1.26 16.40
N ALA A 28 -5.90 0.64 15.49
CA ALA A 28 -6.80 -0.47 15.83
C ALA A 28 -6.04 -1.65 16.46
N VAL A 29 -4.88 -2.00 15.92
CA VAL A 29 -3.99 -3.01 16.52
C VAL A 29 -3.66 -2.66 17.97
N VAL A 30 -3.19 -1.43 18.23
CA VAL A 30 -2.84 -0.98 19.59
C VAL A 30 -4.04 -1.04 20.52
N VAL A 31 -5.20 -0.55 20.09
CA VAL A 31 -6.45 -0.58 20.89
C VAL A 31 -6.83 -2.01 21.27
N PHE A 32 -6.78 -2.95 20.32
CA PHE A 32 -7.15 -4.34 20.60
C PHE A 32 -6.09 -5.08 21.42
N VAL A 33 -4.81 -4.73 21.31
CA VAL A 33 -3.75 -5.22 22.21
C VAL A 33 -3.99 -4.73 23.64
N VAL A 34 -4.28 -3.43 23.83
CA VAL A 34 -4.63 -2.87 25.14
C VAL A 34 -5.87 -3.57 25.72
N ARG A 35 -6.91 -3.78 24.89
CA ARG A 35 -8.10 -4.54 25.29
C ARG A 35 -7.75 -5.96 25.75
N TYR A 36 -6.88 -6.66 25.03
CA TYR A 36 -6.43 -7.99 25.41
C TYR A 36 -5.71 -7.98 26.76
N VAL A 37 -4.78 -7.04 26.97
CA VAL A 37 -4.07 -6.88 28.25
C VAL A 37 -5.05 -6.61 29.40
N LEU A 38 -6.04 -5.75 29.18
CA LEU A 38 -7.08 -5.49 30.18
C LEU A 38 -7.90 -6.75 30.53
N LEU A 39 -8.18 -7.62 29.55
CA LEU A 39 -8.85 -8.90 29.82
C LEU A 39 -7.98 -9.84 30.66
N VAL A 40 -6.67 -9.88 30.40
CA VAL A 40 -5.72 -10.69 31.18
C VAL A 40 -5.63 -10.20 32.62
N ILE A 41 -5.58 -8.88 32.83
CA ILE A 41 -5.59 -8.27 34.17
C ILE A 41 -6.93 -8.55 34.87
N ASN A 42 -8.05 -8.36 34.17
CA ASN A 42 -9.39 -8.58 34.72
C ASN A 42 -9.60 -10.01 35.23
N ARG A 43 -8.86 -10.98 34.68
CA ARG A 43 -8.91 -12.38 35.13
C ARG A 43 -8.45 -12.55 36.59
N ASN A 44 -7.45 -11.78 37.02
CA ASN A 44 -6.85 -11.91 38.35
C ASN A 44 -7.28 -10.80 39.31
N THR A 45 -7.79 -9.69 38.79
CA THR A 45 -8.27 -8.54 39.56
C THR A 45 -9.56 -8.02 38.96
N LEU A 46 -10.62 -7.85 39.73
CA LEU A 46 -11.87 -7.28 39.22
C LEU A 46 -11.60 -5.86 38.70
N LEU A 47 -11.70 -5.68 37.39
CA LEU A 47 -11.47 -4.40 36.74
C LEU A 47 -12.64 -3.46 37.06
N ASN A 48 -12.35 -2.17 37.19
CA ASN A 48 -13.39 -1.17 37.36
C ASN A 48 -14.35 -1.18 36.15
N SER A 49 -15.67 -1.19 36.43
CA SER A 49 -16.72 -1.28 35.40
C SER A 49 -16.65 -0.17 34.35
N VAL A 50 -16.22 1.05 34.74
CA VAL A 50 -16.02 2.18 33.82
C VAL A 50 -14.89 1.89 32.83
N VAL A 51 -13.77 1.35 33.30
CA VAL A 51 -12.62 1.00 32.44
C VAL A 51 -12.97 -0.15 31.49
N ALA A 52 -13.69 -1.15 31.98
CA ALA A 52 -14.17 -2.26 31.15
C ALA A 52 -15.12 -1.75 30.04
N SER A 53 -16.07 -0.89 30.41
CA SER A 53 -17.02 -0.29 29.46
C SER A 53 -16.32 0.61 28.43
N ALA A 54 -15.37 1.45 28.87
CA ALA A 54 -14.59 2.32 27.99
C ALA A 54 -13.77 1.51 26.96
N SER A 55 -13.17 0.40 27.40
CA SER A 55 -12.42 -0.51 26.52
C SER A 55 -13.29 -1.12 25.42
N VAL A 56 -14.52 -1.52 25.75
CA VAL A 56 -15.49 -2.04 24.77
C VAL A 56 -15.85 -0.97 23.75
N TRP A 57 -16.24 0.23 24.20
CA TRP A 57 -16.64 1.33 23.30
C TRP A 57 -15.48 1.82 22.43
N LEU A 58 -14.26 1.89 22.97
CA LEU A 58 -13.07 2.23 22.20
C LEU A 58 -12.81 1.21 21.07
N GLY A 59 -12.99 -0.08 21.38
CA GLY A 59 -12.92 -1.15 20.37
C GLY A 59 -13.97 -0.99 19.26
N VAL A 60 -15.21 -0.62 19.60
CA VAL A 60 -16.27 -0.36 18.61
C VAL A 60 -15.92 0.85 17.74
N LEU A 61 -15.53 1.98 18.34
CA LEU A 61 -15.20 3.21 17.62
C LEU A 61 -14.03 3.01 16.64
N VAL A 62 -12.97 2.32 17.08
CA VAL A 62 -11.82 2.06 16.21
C VAL A 62 -12.17 1.08 15.09
N SER A 63 -13.07 0.13 15.34
CA SER A 63 -13.57 -0.79 14.31
C SER A 63 -14.38 -0.06 13.24
N LEU A 64 -15.24 0.88 13.64
CA LEU A 64 -16.01 1.73 12.72
C LEU A 64 -15.08 2.62 11.88
N ALA A 65 -14.07 3.23 12.51
CA ALA A 65 -13.05 4.01 11.80
C ALA A 65 -12.29 3.14 10.79
N ALA A 66 -11.93 1.91 11.16
CA ALA A 66 -11.26 0.97 10.27
C ALA A 66 -12.13 0.56 9.07
N ILE A 67 -13.43 0.33 9.28
CA ILE A 67 -14.38 0.05 8.19
C ILE A 67 -14.49 1.24 7.23
N ALA A 68 -14.64 2.46 7.77
CA ALA A 68 -14.70 3.68 6.97
C ALA A 68 -13.41 3.86 6.15
N ALA A 69 -12.24 3.71 6.79
CA ALA A 69 -10.94 3.80 6.15
C ALA A 69 -10.77 2.75 5.03
N ALA A 70 -11.17 1.50 5.27
CA ALA A 70 -11.17 0.44 4.27
C ALA A 70 -12.05 0.80 3.07
N GLY A 71 -13.30 1.22 3.33
CA GLY A 71 -14.26 1.60 2.30
C GLY A 71 -13.75 2.76 1.44
N THR A 72 -13.25 3.83 2.06
CA THR A 72 -12.67 4.98 1.34
C THR A 72 -11.46 4.56 0.50
N THR A 73 -10.59 3.70 1.03
CA THR A 73 -9.42 3.18 0.31
C THR A 73 -9.82 2.39 -0.92
N ILE A 74 -10.76 1.45 -0.77
CA ILE A 74 -11.27 0.63 -1.87
C ILE A 74 -11.89 1.54 -2.94
N VAL A 75 -12.76 2.47 -2.56
CA VAL A 75 -13.41 3.39 -3.49
C VAL A 75 -12.39 4.19 -4.28
N LEU A 76 -11.38 4.78 -3.62
CA LEU A 76 -10.37 5.57 -4.31
C LEU A 76 -9.47 4.74 -5.21
N LEU A 77 -9.02 3.55 -4.77
CA LEU A 77 -8.21 2.65 -5.58
C LEU A 77 -8.97 2.15 -6.81
N VAL A 78 -10.25 1.80 -6.68
CA VAL A 78 -11.07 1.38 -7.83
C VAL A 78 -11.29 2.54 -8.80
N ARG A 79 -11.59 3.74 -8.30
CA ARG A 79 -11.71 4.93 -9.16
C ARG A 79 -10.41 5.25 -9.90
N TRP A 80 -9.27 5.16 -9.22
CA TRP A 80 -7.95 5.31 -9.83
C TRP A 80 -7.71 4.24 -10.90
N LEU A 81 -7.98 2.97 -10.58
CA LEU A 81 -7.80 1.85 -11.51
C LEU A 81 -8.64 2.01 -12.78
N VAL A 82 -9.91 2.35 -12.65
CA VAL A 82 -10.82 2.59 -13.79
C VAL A 82 -10.30 3.74 -14.66
N ALA A 83 -9.92 4.88 -14.05
CA ALA A 83 -9.43 6.03 -14.80
C ALA A 83 -8.09 5.74 -15.51
N ARG A 84 -7.19 5.04 -14.83
CA ARG A 84 -5.87 4.70 -15.37
C ARG A 84 -5.94 3.67 -16.49
N ARG A 85 -6.80 2.66 -16.36
CA ARG A 85 -7.09 1.71 -17.43
C ARG A 85 -7.64 2.41 -18.66
N ALA A 86 -8.68 3.23 -18.50
CA ALA A 86 -9.24 4.00 -19.61
C ALA A 86 -8.18 4.83 -20.33
N ALA A 87 -7.28 5.49 -19.59
CA ALA A 87 -6.16 6.21 -20.19
C ALA A 87 -5.19 5.26 -20.92
N ALA A 88 -4.73 4.18 -20.30
CA ALA A 88 -3.76 3.26 -20.88
C ALA A 88 -4.26 2.60 -22.18
N PHE A 89 -5.53 2.14 -22.20
CA PHE A 89 -6.14 1.55 -23.39
C PHE A 89 -6.31 2.56 -24.53
N MET A 90 -6.70 3.81 -24.20
CA MET A 90 -6.76 4.89 -25.20
C MET A 90 -5.40 5.19 -25.84
N HIS A 91 -4.31 5.18 -25.07
CA HIS A 91 -2.96 5.42 -25.60
C HIS A 91 -2.51 4.30 -26.57
N GLN A 92 -2.97 3.07 -26.34
CA GLN A 92 -2.69 1.92 -27.21
C GLN A 92 -3.68 1.79 -28.39
N GLY A 93 -4.64 2.72 -28.53
CA GLY A 93 -5.65 2.70 -29.60
C GLY A 93 -6.66 1.54 -29.50
N LEU A 94 -6.73 0.87 -28.34
CA LEU A 94 -7.62 -0.27 -28.12
C LEU A 94 -8.88 0.17 -27.34
N PRO A 95 -10.07 -0.34 -27.67
CA PRO A 95 -11.24 -0.13 -26.83
C PRO A 95 -11.07 -0.87 -25.49
N GLU A 96 -11.45 -0.23 -24.38
CA GLU A 96 -11.47 -0.89 -23.07
C GLU A 96 -12.42 -2.10 -23.12
N ARG A 97 -11.90 -3.29 -22.80
CA ARG A 97 -12.66 -4.55 -22.90
C ARG A 97 -13.79 -4.66 -21.88
N ARG A 98 -13.67 -4.01 -20.71
CA ARG A 98 -14.58 -4.15 -19.57
C ARG A 98 -15.25 -2.81 -19.26
N SER A 99 -16.55 -2.85 -18.97
CA SER A 99 -17.27 -1.66 -18.50
C SER A 99 -16.84 -1.28 -17.09
N ALA A 100 -16.97 0.01 -16.73
CA ALA A 100 -16.66 0.47 -15.38
C ALA A 100 -17.49 -0.28 -14.30
N ARG A 101 -18.72 -0.68 -14.61
CA ARG A 101 -19.59 -1.42 -13.68
C ARG A 101 -19.04 -2.80 -13.37
N GLU A 102 -18.50 -3.51 -14.36
CA GLU A 102 -17.87 -4.83 -14.15
C GLU A 102 -16.58 -4.72 -13.33
N LEU A 103 -15.80 -3.64 -13.54
CA LEU A 103 -14.62 -3.36 -12.72
C LEU A 103 -15.01 -3.11 -11.25
N TRP A 104 -16.05 -2.33 -11.01
CA TRP A 104 -16.60 -2.11 -9.66
C TRP A 104 -17.11 -3.40 -9.03
N ALA A 105 -17.94 -4.16 -9.75
CA ALA A 105 -18.49 -5.43 -9.25
C ALA A 105 -17.37 -6.43 -8.92
N GLY A 106 -16.39 -6.58 -9.81
CA GLY A 106 -15.25 -7.48 -9.59
C GLY A 106 -14.38 -7.09 -8.40
N CYS A 107 -14.32 -5.80 -8.03
CA CYS A 107 -13.56 -5.34 -6.87
C CYS A 107 -14.35 -5.36 -5.54
N LEU A 108 -15.68 -5.18 -5.59
CA LEU A 108 -16.52 -5.07 -4.39
C LEU A 108 -17.16 -6.39 -3.95
N LEU A 109 -17.43 -7.31 -4.88
CA LEU A 109 -18.06 -8.58 -4.54
C LEU A 109 -17.10 -9.44 -3.71
N PRO A 110 -17.47 -9.83 -2.47
CA PRO A 110 -16.66 -10.72 -1.65
C PRO A 110 -16.36 -12.03 -2.39
N MET A 111 -15.20 -12.62 -2.12
CA MET A 111 -14.68 -13.84 -2.77
C MET A 111 -14.28 -13.65 -4.24
N VAL A 112 -15.11 -12.98 -5.04
CA VAL A 112 -14.78 -12.61 -6.44
C VAL A 112 -13.59 -11.67 -6.46
N ASN A 113 -13.58 -10.67 -5.58
CA ASN A 113 -12.51 -9.68 -5.46
C ASN A 113 -11.14 -10.26 -5.12
N LEU A 114 -11.06 -11.47 -4.57
CA LEU A 114 -9.79 -12.14 -4.27
C LEU A 114 -9.00 -12.46 -5.53
N LEU A 115 -9.69 -12.67 -6.66
CA LEU A 115 -9.07 -13.01 -7.95
C LEU A 115 -9.15 -11.85 -8.95
N TRP A 116 -10.31 -11.19 -9.02
CA TRP A 116 -10.58 -10.20 -10.07
C TRP A 116 -9.85 -8.88 -9.85
N ALA A 117 -9.74 -8.39 -8.61
CA ALA A 117 -9.01 -7.14 -8.37
C ALA A 117 -7.51 -7.26 -8.73
N PRO A 118 -6.78 -8.33 -8.33
CA PRO A 118 -5.41 -8.58 -8.79
C PRO A 118 -5.31 -8.77 -10.31
N LEU A 119 -6.24 -9.51 -10.92
CA LEU A 119 -6.29 -9.70 -12.37
C LEU A 119 -6.39 -8.36 -13.12
N TYR A 120 -7.25 -7.45 -12.67
CA TYR A 120 -7.38 -6.13 -13.28
C TYR A 120 -6.10 -5.30 -13.20
N VAL A 121 -5.34 -5.44 -12.12
CA VAL A 121 -4.05 -4.77 -11.95
C VAL A 121 -2.97 -5.41 -12.83
N ILE A 122 -2.98 -6.73 -12.98
CA ILE A 122 -2.07 -7.47 -13.88
C ILE A 122 -2.33 -7.08 -15.33
N GLU A 123 -3.59 -7.08 -15.77
CA GLU A 123 -3.98 -6.64 -17.11
C GLU A 123 -3.49 -5.21 -17.39
N LEU A 124 -3.66 -4.29 -16.44
CA LEU A 124 -3.15 -2.92 -16.58
C LEU A 124 -1.62 -2.89 -16.70
N ALA A 125 -0.91 -3.66 -15.86
CA ALA A 125 0.54 -3.74 -15.92
C ALA A 125 1.06 -4.32 -17.25
N LEU A 126 0.32 -5.22 -17.89
CA LEU A 126 0.64 -5.77 -19.20
C LEU A 126 0.41 -4.73 -20.32
N VAL A 127 -0.70 -3.99 -20.28
CA VAL A 127 -1.03 -2.94 -21.27
C VAL A 127 -0.03 -1.79 -21.22
N GLU A 128 0.46 -1.45 -20.03
CA GLU A 128 1.47 -0.42 -19.83
C GLU A 128 2.92 -0.95 -19.98
N ASP A 129 3.11 -2.21 -20.40
CA ASP A 129 4.41 -2.89 -20.52
C ASP A 129 5.31 -2.78 -19.27
N ARG A 130 4.68 -2.77 -18.08
CA ARG A 130 5.33 -2.64 -16.77
C ARG A 130 5.28 -3.90 -15.92
N TYR A 131 4.76 -5.00 -16.47
CA TYR A 131 4.52 -6.23 -15.71
C TYR A 131 5.81 -6.82 -15.12
N THR A 132 6.92 -6.83 -15.84
CA THR A 132 8.20 -7.38 -15.35
C THR A 132 8.67 -6.70 -14.06
N ARG A 133 8.51 -5.38 -13.96
CA ARG A 133 8.85 -4.56 -12.79
C ARG A 133 7.82 -4.69 -11.67
N LEU A 134 6.53 -4.73 -12.01
CA LEU A 134 5.43 -4.70 -11.03
C LEU A 134 4.99 -6.08 -10.56
N ARG A 135 5.45 -7.17 -11.19
CA ARG A 135 5.10 -8.55 -10.83
C ARG A 135 5.30 -8.84 -9.35
N ARG A 136 6.46 -8.50 -8.79
CA ARG A 136 6.76 -8.78 -7.38
C ARG A 136 5.85 -7.99 -6.43
N PRO A 137 5.71 -6.65 -6.53
CA PRO A 137 4.73 -5.90 -5.75
C PRO A 137 3.30 -6.44 -5.85
N ILE A 138 2.84 -6.76 -7.07
CA ILE A 138 1.47 -7.26 -7.31
C ILE A 138 1.25 -8.61 -6.63
N VAL A 139 2.19 -9.56 -6.78
CA VAL A 139 2.06 -10.90 -6.17
C VAL A 139 2.12 -10.81 -4.64
N VAL A 140 3.01 -10.00 -4.07
CA VAL A 140 3.08 -9.80 -2.62
C VAL A 140 1.77 -9.21 -2.11
N TRP A 141 1.27 -8.16 -2.75
CA TRP A 141 -0.02 -7.57 -2.40
C TRP A 141 -1.16 -8.59 -2.49
N TRP A 142 -1.18 -9.41 -3.55
CA TRP A 142 -2.21 -10.42 -3.75
C TRP A 142 -2.21 -11.48 -2.64
N ILE A 143 -1.04 -12.01 -2.27
CA ILE A 143 -0.92 -12.99 -1.17
C ILE A 143 -1.39 -12.36 0.14
N VAL A 144 -0.90 -11.16 0.47
CA VAL A 144 -1.28 -10.45 1.71
C VAL A 144 -2.77 -10.16 1.72
N TRP A 145 -3.36 -9.80 0.58
CA TRP A 145 -4.80 -9.58 0.41
C TRP A 145 -5.63 -10.83 0.71
N ILE A 146 -5.26 -11.99 0.16
CA ILE A 146 -5.94 -13.27 0.43
C ILE A 146 -5.85 -13.61 1.91
N VAL A 147 -4.65 -13.55 2.49
CA VAL A 147 -4.43 -13.85 3.92
C VAL A 147 -5.24 -12.92 4.80
N SER A 148 -5.25 -11.62 4.50
CA SER A 148 -6.02 -10.63 5.24
C SER A 148 -7.51 -10.91 5.19
N ASN A 149 -8.07 -11.28 4.03
CA ASN A 149 -9.50 -11.61 3.92
C ASN A 149 -9.85 -12.89 4.68
N ALA A 150 -8.99 -13.92 4.62
CA ALA A 150 -9.19 -15.16 5.35
C ALA A 150 -9.23 -14.93 6.88
N ILE A 151 -8.27 -14.17 7.40
CA ILE A 151 -8.21 -13.82 8.83
C ILE A 151 -9.41 -12.95 9.24
N SER A 152 -9.76 -11.94 8.44
CA SER A 152 -10.93 -11.09 8.71
C SER A 152 -12.24 -11.89 8.69
N MET A 153 -12.40 -12.85 7.78
CA MET A 153 -13.58 -13.70 7.73
C MET A 153 -13.66 -14.61 8.96
N PHE A 154 -12.54 -15.13 9.42
CA PHE A 154 -12.48 -15.94 10.65
C PHE A 154 -12.77 -15.10 11.91
N ALA A 155 -12.19 -13.90 12.02
CA ALA A 155 -12.49 -12.94 13.09
C ALA A 155 -13.99 -12.62 13.14
N PHE A 156 -14.58 -12.33 11.97
CA PHE A 156 -16.01 -12.04 11.88
C PHE A 156 -16.88 -13.25 12.25
N ALA A 157 -16.52 -14.46 11.82
CA ALA A 157 -17.26 -15.67 12.17
C ALA A 157 -17.23 -15.97 13.68
N THR A 158 -16.15 -15.58 14.37
CA THR A 158 -15.94 -15.84 15.81
C THR A 158 -16.35 -14.67 16.71
N SER A 159 -16.93 -13.59 16.16
CA SER A 159 -17.27 -12.39 16.94
C SER A 159 -18.45 -12.56 17.91
N TRP A 160 -19.23 -13.63 17.75
CA TRP A 160 -20.45 -13.89 18.53
C TRP A 160 -20.23 -14.71 19.80
N VAL A 161 -18.98 -15.13 20.06
CA VAL A 161 -18.65 -15.93 21.23
C VAL A 161 -18.67 -15.08 22.49
N THR A 162 -19.38 -15.53 23.52
CA THR A 162 -19.64 -14.76 24.76
C THR A 162 -18.88 -15.26 25.98
N ASP A 163 -18.26 -16.44 25.92
CA ASP A 163 -17.40 -16.93 27.00
C ASP A 163 -16.07 -16.18 27.04
N ALA A 164 -15.45 -16.11 28.22
CA ALA A 164 -14.25 -15.30 28.44
C ALA A 164 -13.06 -15.73 27.54
N GLN A 165 -12.90 -17.03 27.31
CA GLN A 165 -11.80 -17.56 26.47
C GLN A 165 -12.06 -17.28 24.99
N GLY A 166 -13.31 -17.40 24.55
CA GLY A 166 -13.75 -17.03 23.22
C GLY A 166 -13.56 -15.54 22.93
N ILE A 167 -13.92 -14.66 23.87
CA ILE A 167 -13.69 -13.21 23.76
C ILE A 167 -12.18 -12.92 23.62
N ALA A 168 -11.33 -13.56 24.42
CA ALA A 168 -9.89 -13.39 24.34
C ALA A 168 -9.33 -13.88 22.99
N ASN A 169 -9.74 -15.07 22.53
CA ASN A 169 -9.32 -15.63 21.24
C ASN A 169 -9.76 -14.75 20.06
N ASN A 170 -10.99 -14.26 20.06
CA ASN A 170 -11.47 -13.33 19.05
C ASN A 170 -10.71 -12.00 19.11
N THR A 171 -10.37 -11.50 20.30
CA THR A 171 -9.57 -10.27 20.45
C THR A 171 -8.19 -10.44 19.81
N THR A 172 -7.51 -11.57 20.03
CA THR A 172 -6.25 -11.91 19.35
C THR A 172 -6.43 -11.98 17.84
N MET A 173 -7.52 -12.58 17.38
CA MET A 173 -7.81 -12.65 15.95
C MET A 173 -8.05 -11.28 15.32
N MET A 174 -8.73 -10.37 16.03
CA MET A 174 -8.92 -8.98 15.59
C MET A 174 -7.59 -8.22 15.48
N VAL A 175 -6.65 -8.45 16.42
CA VAL A 175 -5.29 -7.91 16.31
C VAL A 175 -4.61 -8.39 15.02
N LEU A 176 -4.66 -9.70 14.74
CA LEU A 176 -4.10 -10.25 13.50
C LEU A 176 -4.81 -9.72 12.25
N ALA A 177 -6.13 -9.58 12.29
CA ALA A 177 -6.91 -9.05 11.18
C ALA A 177 -6.49 -7.61 10.83
N TYR A 178 -6.35 -6.74 11.83
CA TYR A 178 -5.91 -5.35 11.60
C TYR A 178 -4.45 -5.24 11.18
N LEU A 179 -3.55 -6.11 11.68
CA LEU A 179 -2.18 -6.20 11.21
C LEU A 179 -2.13 -6.60 9.73
N CYS A 180 -2.90 -7.61 9.33
CA CYS A 180 -2.97 -8.04 7.94
C CYS A 180 -3.64 -6.98 7.05
N ALA A 181 -4.65 -6.27 7.54
CA ALA A 181 -5.27 -5.16 6.81
C ALA A 181 -4.28 -4.00 6.60
N ALA A 182 -3.51 -3.63 7.63
CA ALA A 182 -2.42 -2.65 7.53
C ALA A 182 -1.37 -3.09 6.49
N ALA A 183 -0.95 -4.35 6.53
CA ALA A 183 -0.02 -4.92 5.55
C ALA A 183 -0.60 -4.92 4.12
N ALA A 184 -1.88 -5.23 3.96
CA ALA A 184 -2.56 -5.20 2.67
C ALA A 184 -2.62 -3.80 2.07
N VAL A 185 -2.93 -2.78 2.90
CA VAL A 185 -2.90 -1.37 2.49
C VAL A 185 -1.48 -0.93 2.13
N ALA A 186 -0.48 -1.28 2.94
CA ALA A 186 0.91 -0.95 2.65
C ALA A 186 1.40 -1.60 1.34
N ALA A 187 1.04 -2.87 1.10
CA ALA A 187 1.36 -3.57 -0.14
C ALA A 187 0.61 -2.96 -1.35
N ALA A 188 -0.66 -2.57 -1.18
CA ALA A 188 -1.41 -1.84 -2.21
C ALA A 188 -0.75 -0.49 -2.53
N ALA A 189 -0.25 0.22 -1.53
CA ALA A 189 0.50 1.45 -1.72
C ALA A 189 1.78 1.23 -2.53
N ARG A 190 2.51 0.13 -2.31
CA ARG A 190 3.68 -0.23 -3.12
C ARG A 190 3.31 -0.52 -4.58
N VAL A 191 2.18 -1.16 -4.83
CA VAL A 191 1.65 -1.37 -6.19
C VAL A 191 1.33 -0.02 -6.84
N PHE A 192 0.55 0.81 -6.15
CA PHE A 192 0.17 2.15 -6.60
C PHE A 192 1.39 3.02 -6.94
N GLU A 193 2.37 3.12 -6.03
CA GLU A 193 3.60 3.88 -6.30
C GLU A 193 4.42 3.30 -7.44
N GLY A 194 4.44 1.96 -7.60
CA GLY A 194 5.09 1.33 -8.73
C GLY A 194 4.52 1.79 -10.08
N PHE A 195 3.21 2.05 -10.12
CA PHE A 195 2.51 2.61 -11.28
C PHE A 195 2.74 4.13 -11.43
N GLU A 196 2.72 4.90 -10.34
CA GLU A 196 2.90 6.36 -10.39
C GLU A 196 4.35 6.82 -10.61
N GLN A 197 5.34 5.98 -10.27
CA GLN A 197 6.74 6.28 -10.55
C GLN A 197 6.97 6.39 -12.06
N LYS A 198 7.39 7.58 -12.49
CA LYS A 198 7.87 7.82 -13.85
C LYS A 198 9.05 6.88 -14.12
N PRO A 199 9.19 6.32 -15.34
CA PRO A 199 10.38 5.58 -15.70
C PRO A 199 11.58 6.49 -15.46
N VAL A 200 12.43 6.13 -14.49
CA VAL A 200 13.78 6.68 -14.46
C VAL A 200 14.45 5.96 -15.63
N GLU A 201 14.54 6.64 -16.78
CA GLU A 201 15.49 6.26 -17.81
C GLU A 201 16.86 6.25 -17.13
N ARG A 202 17.31 5.05 -16.70
CA ARG A 202 18.72 4.88 -16.41
C ARG A 202 19.41 5.20 -17.72
N PRO A 203 20.33 6.19 -17.78
CA PRO A 203 21.07 6.43 -19.00
C PRO A 203 21.79 5.12 -19.34
N ALA A 204 21.33 4.45 -20.40
CA ALA A 204 21.95 3.21 -20.90
C ALA A 204 23.37 3.48 -21.40
N HIS A 205 23.71 4.76 -21.60
CA HIS A 205 25.04 5.22 -21.94
C HIS A 205 25.83 5.48 -20.65
N ARG A 206 26.62 4.48 -20.25
CA ARG A 206 27.78 4.71 -19.39
C ARG A 206 28.70 5.64 -20.16
N TRP A 207 28.80 6.90 -19.74
CA TRP A 207 29.81 7.82 -20.25
C TRP A 207 31.18 7.23 -19.93
N VAL A 208 31.79 6.57 -20.91
CA VAL A 208 33.19 6.19 -20.86
C VAL A 208 33.95 7.44 -21.24
N VAL A 209 34.70 8.00 -20.30
CA VAL A 209 35.70 9.03 -20.62
C VAL A 209 36.75 8.35 -21.49
N VAL A 210 36.67 8.58 -22.80
CA VAL A 210 37.71 8.16 -23.73
C VAL A 210 38.87 9.11 -23.50
N ASN A 211 39.90 8.63 -22.80
CA ASN A 211 41.14 9.38 -22.70
C ASN A 211 41.83 9.30 -24.08
N THR A 212 41.82 10.39 -24.84
CA THR A 212 42.50 10.47 -26.14
C THR A 212 44.01 10.64 -25.97
N ASP A 213 44.64 9.75 -25.20
CA ASP A 213 46.10 9.74 -25.05
C ASP A 213 46.69 8.68 -25.98
N GLY A 214 46.60 9.01 -27.26
CA GLY A 214 47.25 8.31 -28.37
C GLY A 214 48.20 9.23 -29.14
N ARG A 215 48.84 10.19 -28.46
CA ARG A 215 49.96 10.92 -29.05
C ARG A 215 51.07 11.06 -28.01
N SER A 216 52.15 10.33 -28.28
CA SER A 216 53.42 10.34 -27.60
C SER A 216 53.79 11.74 -27.10
N ALA A 217 54.15 11.85 -25.83
CA ALA A 217 54.88 13.00 -25.32
C ALA A 217 56.18 13.19 -26.12
N PRO A 218 56.60 14.44 -26.33
CA PRO A 218 57.93 14.78 -25.86
C PRO A 218 57.92 15.99 -24.93
N ALA A 219 58.88 15.92 -24.00
CA ALA A 219 59.27 16.86 -22.96
C ALA A 219 59.11 18.36 -23.27
N SER A 220 58.57 19.13 -22.32
CA SER A 220 59.37 20.09 -21.54
C SER A 220 58.51 20.93 -20.59
N SER A 221 59.09 21.12 -19.39
CA SER A 221 58.92 22.25 -18.46
C SER A 221 57.49 22.63 -18.04
N VAL A 222 57.12 22.28 -16.80
CA VAL A 222 57.28 23.17 -15.64
C VAL A 222 56.72 22.43 -14.43
N ALA A 223 57.60 22.09 -13.50
CA ALA A 223 57.23 21.77 -12.13
C ALA A 223 56.90 23.10 -11.42
N VAL A 224 55.72 23.21 -10.82
CA VAL A 224 55.50 24.13 -9.70
C VAL A 224 54.96 23.30 -8.55
N GLU A 225 55.92 22.89 -7.74
CA GLU A 225 55.79 22.47 -6.36
C GLU A 225 55.29 23.69 -5.56
N LEU A 226 54.08 23.63 -5.01
CA LEU A 226 53.61 24.61 -4.03
C LEU A 226 53.92 24.05 -2.65
N ASP A 227 55.15 24.33 -2.21
CA ASP A 227 55.60 24.07 -0.84
C ASP A 227 55.64 25.39 -0.05
N GLY A 228 55.20 25.33 1.21
CA GLY A 228 55.66 26.19 2.32
C GLY A 228 55.30 27.68 2.37
N GLN A 229 54.24 28.01 3.10
CA GLN A 229 54.21 28.85 4.33
C GLN A 229 55.22 30.02 4.52
N GLU A 230 54.68 31.27 4.61
CA GLU A 230 54.99 32.49 5.45
C GLU A 230 56.46 33.02 5.61
N PRO A 231 56.79 34.30 5.99
CA PRO A 231 56.02 35.33 6.74
C PRO A 231 56.25 36.84 6.35
N ALA A 232 55.66 37.72 7.19
CA ALA A 232 56.06 39.10 7.56
C ALA A 232 55.65 40.31 6.69
N ALA A 233 54.68 41.09 7.20
CA ALA A 233 54.88 42.48 7.67
C ALA A 233 53.79 42.84 8.69
#